data_AF-A0A2V8SI37-F1
#
_entry.id   AF-A0A2V8SI37-F1
#
_cell.length_a   1.000
_cell.length_b   1.000
_cell.length_c   1.000
_cell.angle_alpha   90.00
_cell.angle_beta   90.00
_cell.angle_gamma   90.00
#
_symmetry.space_group_name_H-M   'P 1'
#
loop_
_entity.id
_entity.type
_entity.pdbx_description
1 polymer ?
#
loop_
_entity_poly.entity_id
_entity_poly.type
_entity_poly.pdbx_seq_one_letter_code
_entity_poly.pdbx_strand_id
1 'polypeptide(L)' 'MSEEAATAVEASPVETESHEDVHYQAVEKEGVVTAIWEMQGQKHIRTIDPRSNEGKQILALFETAA' A
#
# COMPACT_ATOMS: atom_id res chain seq x y z
N MET A 1 -34.80 -6.49 18.26
CA MET A 1 -34.60 -5.70 17.03
C MET A 1 -33.19 -5.14 17.18
N SER A 2 -32.18 -5.86 16.72
CA SER A 2 -31.77 -6.07 15.31
C SER A 2 -31.15 -4.82 14.70
N GLU A 3 -30.10 -5.08 13.92
CA GLU A 3 -29.24 -4.18 13.13
C GLU A 3 -28.17 -3.38 13.90
N GLU A 4 -26.93 -3.26 13.43
CA GLU A 4 -26.14 -4.02 12.44
C GLU A 4 -24.69 -3.55 12.60
N ALA A 5 -23.77 -4.48 12.35
CA ALA A 5 -22.33 -4.34 12.16
C ALA A 5 -21.71 -2.93 12.21
N ALA A 6 -21.00 -2.66 13.31
CA ALA A 6 -19.98 -1.63 13.35
C ALA A 6 -18.83 -2.01 12.42
N THR A 7 -18.73 -1.25 11.33
CA THR A 7 -17.50 -0.75 10.73
C THR A 7 -16.46 -1.81 10.38
N ALA A 8 -16.57 -2.30 9.15
CA ALA A 8 -15.44 -2.84 8.43
C ALA A 8 -14.28 -1.81 8.49
N VAL A 9 -13.13 -2.31 8.93
CA VAL A 9 -11.86 -1.61 8.99
C VAL A 9 -11.47 -1.15 7.58
N GLU A 10 -11.85 0.07 7.23
CA GLU A 10 -11.20 0.77 6.14
C GLU A 10 -10.00 1.47 6.76
N ALA A 11 -8.84 0.82 6.62
CA ALA A 11 -7.54 1.37 6.93
C ALA A 11 -7.29 2.56 5.99
N SER A 12 -7.89 3.71 6.29
CA SER A 12 -7.52 4.98 5.69
C SER A 12 -6.17 5.37 6.27
N PRO A 13 -5.08 5.38 5.46
CA PRO A 13 -3.81 5.85 5.96
C PRO A 13 -3.95 7.33 6.32
N VAL A 14 -3.53 7.63 7.54
CA VAL A 14 -3.53 8.94 8.17
C VAL A 14 -2.78 9.92 7.26
N GLU A 15 -3.53 10.81 6.63
CA GLU A 15 -3.02 11.94 5.87
C GLU A 15 -2.31 12.89 6.85
N THR A 16 -0.98 12.87 6.82
CA THR A 16 -0.14 13.85 7.51
C THR A 16 0.49 14.70 6.42
N GLU A 17 -0.10 15.87 6.16
CA GLU A 17 0.47 16.86 5.25
C GLU A 17 1.79 17.39 5.83
N SER A 18 2.95 17.07 5.22
CA SER A 18 3.98 18.05 4.83
C SER A 18 5.29 17.38 4.37
N HIS A 19 5.67 17.74 3.13
CA HIS A 19 6.89 17.36 2.37
C HIS A 19 6.86 15.98 1.68
N GLU A 20 6.21 15.95 0.51
CA GLU A 20 6.51 14.96 -0.54
C GLU A 20 6.51 13.49 -0.04
N ASP A 21 5.47 13.10 0.69
CA ASP A 21 5.35 11.76 1.27
C ASP A 21 5.38 10.68 0.17
N VAL A 22 6.53 10.00 0.08
CA VAL A 22 6.70 8.83 -0.77
C VAL A 22 6.03 7.65 -0.08
N HIS A 23 5.00 7.10 -0.71
CA HIS A 23 4.31 5.90 -0.27
C HIS A 23 4.32 4.84 -1.37
N TYR A 24 4.19 3.57 -0.97
CA TYR A 24 4.19 2.45 -1.90
C TYR A 24 2.81 1.79 -1.95
N GLN A 25 2.34 1.46 -3.15
CA GLN A 25 1.08 0.74 -3.35
C GLN A 25 1.33 -0.56 -4.12
N ALA A 26 1.04 -1.70 -3.49
CA ALA A 26 1.14 -3.00 -4.13
C ALA A 26 -0.11 -3.27 -5.00
N VAL A 27 0.12 -3.60 -6.28
CA VAL A 27 -0.93 -3.99 -7.22
C VAL A 27 -0.98 -5.51 -7.28
N GLU A 28 -2.04 -6.07 -6.72
CA GLU A 28 -2.28 -7.50 -6.68
C GLU A 28 -3.23 -7.94 -7.80
N LYS A 29 -2.92 -9.07 -8.43
CA LYS A 29 -3.79 -9.74 -9.39
C LYS A 29 -3.79 -11.22 -9.09
N GLU A 30 -4.98 -11.80 -8.94
CA GLU A 30 -5.15 -13.23 -8.66
C GLU A 30 -4.39 -13.69 -7.39
N GLY A 31 -4.31 -12.81 -6.38
CA GLY A 31 -3.61 -13.08 -5.12
C GLY A 31 -2.09 -13.00 -5.19
N VAL A 32 -1.52 -12.47 -6.29
CA VAL A 32 -0.08 -12.27 -6.46
C VAL A 32 0.21 -10.80 -6.70
N VAL A 33 1.15 -10.23 -5.96
CA VAL A 33 1.66 -8.87 -6.25
C VAL A 33 2.35 -8.88 -7.62
N THR A 34 1.82 -8.08 -8.54
CA THR A 34 2.31 -7.98 -9.93
C THR A 34 3.18 -6.76 -10.16
N ALA A 35 2.95 -5.69 -9.37
CA ALA A 35 3.69 -4.44 -9.46
C ALA A 35 3.61 -3.71 -8.12
N ILE A 36 4.60 -2.88 -7.83
CA ILE A 36 4.58 -1.95 -6.70
C ILE A 36 4.72 -0.55 -7.27
N TRP A 37 3.85 0.36 -6.90
CA TRP A 37 3.90 1.75 -7.35
C TRP A 37 4.53 2.60 -6.27
N GLU A 38 5.60 3.29 -6.63
CA GLU A 38 6.13 4.40 -5.83
C GLU A 38 5.33 5.64 -6.19
N MET A 39 4.67 6.18 -5.18
CA MET A 39 3.78 7.32 -5.28
C MET A 39 4.33 8.42 -4.39
N GLN A 40 4.28 9.67 -4.86
CA GLN A 40 4.66 10.85 -4.08
C GLN A 40 3.43 11.74 -3.98
N GLY A 41 2.86 11.86 -2.78
CA GLY A 41 1.55 12.49 -2.60
C GLY A 41 0.44 11.73 -3.34
N GLN A 42 -0.09 12.24 -4.45
CA GLN A 42 -1.07 11.54 -5.30
C GLN A 42 -0.51 11.10 -6.67
N LYS A 43 0.77 11.39 -6.92
CA LYS A 43 1.38 11.19 -8.24
C LYS A 43 2.16 9.87 -8.29
N HIS A 44 1.97 9.11 -9.35
CA HIS A 44 2.83 7.97 -9.68
C HIS A 44 4.20 8.44 -10.15
N ILE A 45 5.25 7.97 -9.47
CA ILE A 45 6.65 8.26 -9.81
C ILE A 45 7.20 7.15 -10.70
N ARG A 46 7.10 5.90 -10.23
CA ARG A 46 7.63 4.73 -10.95
C ARG A 46 7.00 3.42 -10.49
N THR A 47 7.09 2.42 -11.35
CA THR A 47 6.70 1.04 -11.05
C THR A 47 7.94 0.23 -10.70
N ILE A 48 7.92 -0.40 -9.54
CA ILE A 48 8.95 -1.28 -9.00
C ILE A 48 8.48 -2.72 -9.20
N ASP A 49 9.38 -3.55 -9.72
CA ASP A 49 9.11 -4.98 -9.87
C ASP A 49 9.14 -5.67 -8.50
N PRO A 50 8.10 -6.44 -8.11
CA PRO A 50 8.01 -7.05 -6.78
C PRO A 50 9.07 -8.13 -6.54
N ARG A 51 9.67 -8.70 -7.58
CA ARG A 51 10.72 -9.73 -7.48
C ARG A 51 12.12 -9.13 -7.42
N SER A 52 12.26 -7.84 -7.72
CA SER A 52 13.51 -7.09 -7.57
C SER A 52 13.95 -7.02 -6.10
N ASN A 53 15.21 -6.66 -5.86
CA ASN A 53 15.71 -6.51 -4.49
C ASN A 53 14.98 -5.38 -3.75
N GLU A 54 14.71 -4.26 -4.42
CA GLU A 54 13.93 -3.14 -3.87
C GLU A 54 12.48 -3.55 -3.59
N GLY A 55 11.82 -4.21 -4.54
CA GLY A 55 10.45 -4.69 -4.37
C GLY A 55 10.29 -5.65 -3.19
N LYS A 56 11.23 -6.59 -3.01
CA LYS A 56 11.24 -7.49 -1.85
C LYS A 56 11.38 -6.77 -0.52
N GLN A 57 12.24 -5.75 -0.46
CA GLN A 57 12.40 -4.94 0.76
C GLN A 57 11.11 -4.19 1.08
N ILE A 58 10.47 -3.60 0.07
CA ILE A 58 9.19 -2.91 0.24
C ILE A 58 8.10 -3.88 0.70
N LEU A 59 7.98 -5.07 0.09
CA LEU A 59 7.01 -6.09 0.50
C LEU A 59 7.22 -6.55 1.95
N ALA A 60 8.46 -6.72 2.38
CA ALA A 60 8.76 -7.09 3.77
C ALA A 60 8.29 -6.04 4.79
N LEU A 61 8.23 -4.76 4.41
CA LEU A 61 7.66 -3.70 5.26
C LEU A 61 6.15 -3.87 5.45
N PHE A 62 5.44 -4.34 4.42
CA PHE A 62 4.01 -4.62 4.51
C PHE A 62 3.70 -5.92 5.25
N GLU A 63 4.53 -6.95 5.10
CA GLU A 63 4.38 -8.23 5.83
C GLU A 63 4.66 -8.09 7.34
N THR A 64 5.54 -7.16 7.74
CA THR A 64 5.93 -6.96 9.16
C THR A 64 4.90 -6.18 9.97
N ALA A 65 3.93 -5.53 9.34
CA ALA A 65 2.91 -4.72 10.01
C ALA A 65 1.66 -5.51 10.47
N ALA A 66 1.67 -6.85 10.34
CA ALA A 66 0.57 -7.75 10.69
C ALA A 66 0.73 -8.40 12.07
#